data_AF-A0A834FGF7-F1
#
_entry.id   AF-A0A834FGF7-F1
#
_cell.length_a   1.000
_cell.length_b   1.000
_cell.length_c   1.000
_cell.angle_alpha   90.00
_cell.angle_beta   90.00
_cell.angle_gamma   90.00
#
_symmetry.space_group_name_H-M   'P 1'
#
loop_
_entity.id
_entity.type
_entity.pdbx_description
1 polymer ?
#
loop_
_entity_poly.entity_id
_entity_poly.type
_entity_poly.pdbx_seq_one_letter_code
_entity_poly.pdbx_strand_id
1 'polypeptide(L)'
;MSFFSDPELVFQEIVDDPDKFYIFKSILAKTNVSKFDLPNRDAYRDFFGINPIANFKPLSAQCSYIGGCLLDKIEKAITTELPALLSSINSGKQPGLSSCEATGCGEKPKNRYRKN
;
A
#
# COMPACT_ATOMS: atom_id res chain seq x y z
N MET A 1 -20.30 34.31 -1.44
CA MET A 1 -20.10 33.11 -0.61
C MET A 1 -20.96 32.00 -1.21
N SER A 2 -20.40 31.10 -2.02
CA SER A 2 -21.18 29.97 -2.55
C SER A 2 -21.03 28.81 -1.60
N PHE A 3 -22.10 28.50 -0.86
CA PHE A 3 -22.13 27.47 0.18
C PHE A 3 -22.53 26.08 -0.34
N PHE A 4 -22.66 25.90 -1.66
CA PHE A 4 -22.93 24.60 -2.28
C PHE A 4 -22.22 24.53 -3.64
N SER A 5 -20.90 24.40 -3.62
CA SER A 5 -20.20 23.89 -4.80
C SER A 5 -20.60 22.43 -4.95
N ASP A 6 -21.04 22.03 -6.13
CA ASP A 6 -21.34 20.63 -6.46
C ASP A 6 -20.13 19.75 -6.06
N PRO A 7 -20.31 18.74 -5.18
CA PRO A 7 -19.23 17.86 -4.74
C PRO A 7 -18.44 17.24 -5.89
N GLU A 8 -19.10 16.93 -7.01
CA GLU A 8 -18.43 16.39 -8.20
C GLU A 8 -17.54 17.43 -8.88
N LEU A 9 -17.99 18.69 -8.96
CA LEU A 9 -17.17 19.78 -9.52
C LEU A 9 -15.95 20.09 -8.64
N VAL A 10 -16.13 20.09 -7.31
CA VAL A 10 -15.01 20.26 -6.38
C VAL A 10 -14.02 19.12 -6.52
N PHE A 11 -14.52 17.88 -6.65
CA PHE A 11 -13.66 16.73 -6.82
C PHE A 11 -12.89 16.79 -8.15
N GLN A 12 -13.53 17.19 -9.24
CA GLN A 12 -12.87 17.39 -10.52
C GLN A 12 -11.75 18.44 -10.42
N GLU A 13 -11.99 19.54 -9.70
CA GLU A 13 -10.97 20.56 -9.44
C GLU A 13 -9.79 20.02 -8.62
N ILE A 14 -10.05 19.13 -7.65
CA ILE A 14 -9.01 18.44 -6.87
C ILE A 14 -8.19 17.49 -7.75
N VAL A 15 -8.84 16.75 -8.66
CA VAL A 15 -8.17 15.82 -9.58
C VAL A 15 -7.26 16.56 -10.56
N ASP A 16 -7.71 17.70 -11.08
CA ASP A 16 -6.93 18.52 -12.01
C ASP A 16 -5.76 19.24 -11.30
N ASP A 17 -5.95 19.71 -10.07
CA ASP A 17 -4.89 20.37 -9.29
C ASP A 17 -4.82 19.95 -7.81
N PRO A 18 -4.25 18.76 -7.51
CA PRO A 18 -4.18 18.24 -6.14
C PRO A 18 -3.31 19.11 -5.21
N ASP A 19 -2.38 19.89 -5.77
CA ASP A 19 -1.50 20.77 -4.99
C ASP A 19 -2.24 22.00 -4.44
N LYS A 20 -3.20 22.53 -5.21
CA LYS A 20 -4.07 23.65 -4.79
C LYS A 20 -4.86 23.31 -3.53
N PHE A 21 -5.26 22.05 -3.39
CA PHE A 21 -6.00 21.52 -2.25
C PHE A 21 -5.10 20.87 -1.20
N TYR A 22 -3.78 21.02 -1.32
CA TYR A 22 -2.79 20.49 -0.37
C TYR A 22 -2.88 18.97 -0.16
N ILE A 23 -3.39 18.21 -1.13
CA ILE A 23 -3.63 16.77 -0.98
C ILE A 23 -2.32 16.05 -0.62
N PHE A 24 -1.28 16.16 -1.46
CA PHE A 24 0.01 15.52 -1.19
C PHE A 24 0.73 16.12 0.01
N LYS A 25 0.64 17.44 0.21
CA LYS A 25 1.25 18.11 1.39
C LYS A 25 0.68 17.59 2.70
N SER A 26 -0.63 17.33 2.76
CA SER A 26 -1.29 16.78 3.94
C SER A 26 -0.84 15.35 4.25
N ILE A 27 -0.55 14.55 3.23
CA ILE A 27 -0.03 13.18 3.39
C ILE A 27 1.44 13.21 3.79
N LEU A 28 2.26 14.09 3.21
CA LEU A 28 3.67 14.28 3.58
C LEU A 28 3.87 14.80 5.00
N ALA A 29 2.86 15.45 5.58
CA ALA A 29 2.90 15.86 6.99
C ALA A 29 2.85 14.66 7.95
N LYS A 30 2.55 13.44 7.47
CA LYS A 30 2.61 12.21 8.26
C LYS A 30 4.06 11.75 8.39
N THR A 31 4.44 11.30 9.58
CA THR A 31 5.84 10.98 9.92
C THR A 31 6.45 9.81 9.14
N ASN A 32 5.61 8.90 8.62
CA ASN A 32 6.04 7.65 8.00
C ASN A 32 5.83 7.62 6.48
N VAL A 33 5.76 8.79 5.81
CA VAL A 33 5.58 8.88 4.37
C VAL A 33 6.66 9.76 3.75
N SER A 34 7.32 9.26 2.71
CA SER A 34 8.29 10.03 1.94
C SER A 34 7.67 10.56 0.64
N LYS A 35 8.33 11.54 0.01
CA LYS A 35 7.92 12.05 -1.31
C LYS A 35 7.95 10.98 -2.40
N PHE A 36 8.81 9.97 -2.25
CA PHE A 36 8.97 8.91 -3.25
C PHE A 36 7.82 7.90 -3.21
N ASP A 37 7.06 7.85 -2.11
CA ASP A 37 5.91 6.96 -1.97
C ASP A 37 4.65 7.54 -2.64
N LEU A 38 4.66 8.84 -2.99
CA LEU A 38 3.50 9.52 -3.55
C LEU A 38 3.46 9.45 -5.09
N PRO A 39 2.27 9.33 -5.69
CA PRO A 39 2.13 9.41 -7.13
C PRO A 39 2.46 10.82 -7.62
N ASN A 40 2.89 10.93 -8.87
CA ASN A 40 2.95 12.23 -9.54
C ASN A 40 1.52 12.69 -9.93
N ARG A 41 1.41 13.96 -10.35
CA ARG A 41 0.12 14.57 -10.71
C ARG A 41 -0.61 13.82 -11.82
N ASP A 42 0.13 13.38 -12.85
CA ASP A 42 -0.45 12.67 -14.00
C ASP A 42 -1.03 11.32 -13.57
N ALA A 43 -0.31 10.54 -12.77
CA ALA A 43 -0.79 9.26 -12.24
C ALA A 43 -2.00 9.43 -11.32
N TYR A 44 -2.06 10.51 -10.53
CA TYR A 44 -3.23 10.83 -9.70
C TYR A 44 -4.45 11.13 -10.57
N ARG A 45 -4.27 11.94 -11.62
CA ARG A 45 -5.32 12.29 -12.57
C ARG A 45 -5.82 11.08 -13.35
N ASP A 46 -4.91 10.25 -13.85
CA ASP A 46 -5.26 9.02 -14.60
C ASP A 46 -6.04 8.04 -13.72
N PHE A 47 -5.63 7.88 -12.45
CA PHE A 47 -6.30 6.98 -11.53
C PHE A 47 -7.75 7.41 -11.26
N PHE A 48 -7.98 8.69 -10.93
CA PHE A 48 -9.32 9.20 -10.64
C PHE A 48 -10.16 9.50 -11.88
N GLY A 49 -9.55 9.58 -13.06
CA GLY A 49 -10.26 9.59 -14.34
C GLY A 49 -10.97 8.27 -14.66
N ILE A 50 -10.47 7.15 -14.11
CA ILE A 50 -11.07 5.81 -14.25
C ILE A 50 -11.92 5.44 -13.03
N ASN A 51 -11.52 5.88 -11.84
CA ASN A 51 -12.13 5.49 -10.56
C ASN A 51 -12.81 6.68 -9.87
N PRO A 52 -14.14 6.83 -9.98
CA PRO A 52 -14.86 7.93 -9.32
C PRO A 52 -14.75 7.87 -7.80
N ILE A 53 -14.56 9.03 -7.15
CA ILE A 53 -14.39 9.10 -5.69
C ILE A 53 -15.59 8.55 -4.90
N ALA A 54 -16.79 8.67 -5.46
CA ALA A 54 -18.03 8.20 -4.86
C ALA A 54 -18.03 6.70 -4.54
N ASN A 55 -17.18 5.92 -5.22
CA ASN A 55 -17.05 4.48 -4.99
C ASN A 55 -16.10 4.12 -3.84
N PHE A 56 -15.35 5.09 -3.31
CA PHE A 56 -14.38 4.85 -2.26
C PHE A 56 -15.01 5.04 -0.88
N LYS A 57 -14.69 4.11 0.02
CA LYS A 57 -15.07 4.23 1.43
C LYS A 57 -14.09 5.17 2.15
N PRO A 58 -14.56 5.96 3.14
CA PRO A 58 -13.66 6.75 3.97
C PRO A 58 -12.75 5.84 4.79
N LEU A 59 -11.55 6.31 5.14
CA LEU A 59 -10.59 5.54 5.94
C LEU A 59 -11.18 5.05 7.26
N SER A 60 -12.03 5.84 7.90
CA SER A 60 -12.72 5.47 9.15
C SER A 60 -13.61 4.23 9.00
N ALA A 61 -14.18 3.99 7.82
CA ALA A 61 -14.99 2.80 7.56
C ALA A 61 -14.15 1.51 7.47
N GLN A 62 -12.82 1.63 7.41
CA GLN A 62 -11.90 0.50 7.45
C GLN A 62 -11.43 0.16 8.87
N CYS A 63 -11.92 0.88 9.88
CA CYS A 63 -11.62 0.59 11.27
C CYS A 63 -12.74 -0.27 11.88
N SER A 64 -12.34 -1.34 12.56
CA SER A 64 -13.24 -2.18 13.34
C SER A 64 -12.98 -2.00 14.82
N TYR A 65 -14.02 -2.08 15.65
CA TYR A 65 -13.90 -2.01 17.10
C TYR A 65 -13.04 -3.14 17.68
N ILE A 66 -13.23 -4.37 17.17
CA ILE A 66 -12.50 -5.56 17.64
C ILE A 66 -11.19 -5.72 16.86
N GLY A 67 -11.18 -5.33 15.59
CA GLY A 67 -10.09 -5.59 14.66
C GLY A 67 -9.09 -4.45 14.49
N GLY A 68 -9.28 -3.30 15.14
CA GLY A 68 -8.48 -2.09 14.94
C GLY A 68 -8.62 -1.49 13.54
N CYS A 69 -7.78 -0.50 13.21
CA CYS A 69 -7.71 0.07 11.87
C CYS A 69 -6.74 -0.70 10.98
N LEU A 70 -7.03 -0.76 9.68
CA LEU A 70 -6.12 -1.39 8.71
C LEU A 70 -4.76 -0.67 8.65
N LEU A 71 -4.71 0.65 8.84
CA LEU A 71 -3.46 1.40 8.88
C LEU A 71 -2.55 0.93 10.03
N ASP A 72 -3.11 0.72 11.22
CA ASP A 72 -2.34 0.25 12.38
C ASP A 72 -1.75 -1.14 12.12
N LYS A 73 -2.47 -2.01 11.39
CA LYS A 73 -1.97 -3.33 10.99
C LYS A 73 -0.80 -3.22 10.03
N ILE A 74 -0.85 -2.31 9.06
CA ILE A 74 0.25 -2.07 8.13
C ILE A 74 1.45 -1.51 8.89
N GLU A 75 1.24 -0.52 9.77
CA GLU A 75 2.31 0.07 10.57
C GLU A 75 2.96 -0.99 11.48
N LYS A 76 2.18 -1.83 12.15
CA LYS A 76 2.68 -2.95 12.96
C LYS A 76 3.49 -3.94 12.11
N ALA A 77 2.97 -4.34 10.95
CA ALA A 77 3.66 -5.26 10.06
C ALA A 77 5.04 -4.74 9.66
N ILE A 78 5.13 -3.46 9.29
CA ILE A 78 6.39 -2.82 8.87
C ILE A 78 7.36 -2.62 10.04
N THR A 79 6.88 -2.10 11.16
CA THR A 79 7.74 -1.67 12.28
C THR A 79 8.14 -2.79 13.23
N THR A 80 7.35 -3.88 13.32
CA THR A 80 7.58 -4.96 14.30
C THR A 80 7.73 -6.34 13.66
N GLU A 81 6.77 -6.75 12.84
CA GLU A 81 6.71 -8.12 12.33
C GLU A 81 7.81 -8.39 11.30
N LEU A 82 8.03 -7.47 10.35
CA LEU A 82 9.11 -7.60 9.35
C LEU A 82 10.51 -7.64 10.01
N PRO A 83 10.89 -6.73 10.92
CA PRO A 83 12.18 -6.81 11.62
C PRO A 83 12.36 -8.10 12.44
N ALA A 84 11.31 -8.55 13.13
CA ALA A 84 11.35 -9.80 13.89
C ALA A 84 11.58 -11.01 12.99
N LEU A 85 10.91 -11.04 11.82
CA LEU A 85 11.08 -12.08 10.82
C LEU A 85 12.53 -12.10 10.30
N LEU A 86 13.08 -10.94 9.91
CA LEU A 86 14.46 -10.83 9.45
C LEU A 86 15.47 -11.29 10.52
N SER A 87 15.24 -10.94 11.79
CA SER A 87 16.07 -11.39 12.91
C SER A 87 16.05 -12.92 13.07
N SER A 88 14.88 -13.55 12.92
CA SER A 88 14.75 -15.01 13.01
C SER A 88 15.50 -15.72 11.88
N ILE A 89 15.39 -15.24 10.64
CA ILE A 89 16.11 -15.78 9.47
C ILE A 89 17.62 -15.69 9.70
N ASN A 90 18.11 -14.53 10.14
CA ASN A 90 19.55 -14.31 10.37
C ASN A 90 20.10 -15.13 11.54
N SER A 91 19.27 -15.46 12.53
CA SER A 91 19.67 -16.25 13.70
C SER A 91 19.75 -17.76 13.44
N GLY A 92 19.46 -18.21 12.21
CA GLY A 92 19.44 -19.64 11.86
C GLY A 92 18.31 -20.45 12.53
N LYS A 93 17.52 -19.82 13.41
CA LYS A 93 16.22 -20.32 13.85
C LYS A 93 15.30 -20.17 12.65
N GLN A 94 15.22 -21.21 11.83
CA GLN A 94 14.24 -21.32 10.75
C GLN A 94 12.91 -20.78 11.27
N PRO A 95 12.44 -19.59 10.83
CA PRO A 95 11.06 -19.24 11.08
C PRO A 95 10.28 -20.36 10.42
N GLY A 96 9.27 -20.87 11.11
CA GLY A 96 8.36 -21.88 10.60
C GLY A 96 7.52 -21.34 9.43
N LEU A 97 8.14 -20.75 8.41
CA LEU A 97 7.67 -20.85 7.05
C LEU A 97 7.82 -22.34 6.73
N SER A 98 6.74 -23.07 6.96
CA SER A 98 6.62 -24.49 6.69
C SER A 98 7.05 -24.73 5.25
N SER A 99 8.32 -25.09 5.13
CA SER A 99 8.93 -25.80 4.03
C SER A 99 8.96 -25.12 2.66
N CYS A 100 10.14 -25.20 2.04
CA CYS A 100 10.32 -25.09 0.60
C CYS A 100 9.37 -25.98 -0.23
N GLU A 101 8.61 -26.88 0.40
CA GLU A 101 7.50 -27.64 -0.21
C GLU A 101 6.35 -26.74 -0.70
N ALA A 102 6.11 -25.57 -0.09
CA ALA A 102 5.06 -24.65 -0.56
C ALA A 102 5.51 -23.70 -1.69
N THR A 103 6.82 -23.41 -1.79
CA THR A 103 7.40 -22.46 -2.76
C THR A 103 8.16 -23.13 -3.91
N GLY A 104 8.17 -24.47 -3.99
CA GLY A 104 8.71 -25.19 -5.14
C GLY A 104 10.23 -25.07 -5.31
N CYS A 105 10.97 -24.70 -4.27
CA CYS A 105 12.42 -24.48 -4.34
C CYS A 105 13.27 -25.77 -4.42
N GLY A 106 12.65 -26.92 -4.71
CA GLY A 106 13.24 -28.25 -4.49
C GLY A 106 13.78 -28.98 -5.72
N GLU A 107 13.54 -28.53 -6.96
CA GLU A 107 14.02 -29.27 -8.14
C GLU A 107 15.16 -28.54 -8.86
N LYS A 108 16.39 -29.05 -8.70
CA LYS A 108 17.43 -28.79 -9.69
C LYS A 108 16.94 -29.35 -11.03
N PRO A 109 16.85 -28.55 -12.10
CA PRO A 109 16.37 -29.05 -13.38
C PRO A 109 17.30 -30.17 -13.87
N LYS A 110 16.79 -31.40 -13.97
CA LYS A 110 17.50 -32.50 -14.62
C LYS A 110 17.61 -32.17 -16.11
N ASN A 111 18.82 -31.84 -16.55
CA ASN A 111 19.08 -31.53 -17.95
C ASN A 111 18.82 -32.77 -18.82
N ARG A 112 17.71 -32.74 -19.57
CA ARG A 112 17.20 -33.87 -20.36
C ARG A 112 18.09 -34.25 -21.56
N TYR A 113 19.10 -33.43 -21.88
CA TYR A 113 19.97 -33.58 -23.05
C TYR A 113 21.37 -34.14 -22.74
N ARG A 114 21.67 -34.48 -21.48
CA ARG A 114 22.95 -35.10 -21.13
C ARG A 114 22.93 -36.58 -21.53
N LYS A 115 23.44 -36.90 -22.71
CA LYS A 115 23.80 -38.28 -23.11
C LYS A 115 25.02 -38.72 -22.30
N ASN A 116 24.95 -39.93 -21.74
CA ASN A 116 26.08 -40.63 -21.12
C ASN A 116 27.14 -40.98 -22.16
#